data_AF-A0A945GNS0-F1
#
_entry.id   AF-A0A945GNS0-F1
#
_cell.length_a   1.000
_cell.length_b   1.000
_cell.length_c   1.000
_cell.angle_alpha   90.00
_cell.angle_beta   90.00
_cell.angle_gamma   90.00
#
_symmetry.space_group_name_H-M   'P 1'
#
loop_
_entity.id
_entity.type
_entity.pdbx_description
1 polymer ?
#
loop_
_entity_poly.entity_id
_entity_poly.type
_entity_poly.pdbx_seq_one_letter_code
_entity_poly.pdbx_strand_id
1 'polypeptide(L)' 'MLHLEVDNLLVRLLVDPIALLYDIQTGRILKYEGVTNVADGSGKNFVARILFPEHYAPSLAGAHRDQAGRPPEQVD' A
#
# COMPACT_ATOMS: atom_id res chain seq x y z
N MET A 1 -17.07 -4.50 -2.35
CA MET A 1 -16.20 -3.76 -1.42
C MET A 1 -16.01 -4.63 -0.19
N LEU A 2 -14.78 -4.87 0.21
CA LEU A 2 -14.40 -5.72 1.33
C LEU A 2 -13.95 -4.81 2.49
N HIS A 3 -14.44 -5.08 3.69
CA HIS A 3 -14.00 -4.39 4.90
C HIS A 3 -13.11 -5.33 5.72
N LEU A 4 -11.98 -4.81 6.17
CA LEU A 4 -11.08 -5.51 7.08
C LEU A 4 -11.12 -4.77 8.40
N GLU A 5 -11.44 -5.51 9.46
CA GLU A 5 -11.52 -5.01 10.81
C GLU A 5 -10.66 -5.89 11.73
N VAL A 6 -10.30 -5.34 12.89
CA VAL A 6 -9.61 -6.12 13.93
C VAL A 6 -10.64 -6.94 14.70
N ASP A 7 -10.45 -8.26 14.79
CA ASP A 7 -11.37 -9.18 15.48
C ASP A 7 -11.44 -8.96 17.00
N ASN A 8 -10.40 -8.37 17.60
CA ASN A 8 -10.40 -8.05 19.03
C ASN A 8 -11.25 -6.82 19.31
N LEU A 9 -12.34 -7.02 20.07
CA LEU A 9 -13.32 -5.99 20.41
C LEU A 9 -12.71 -4.73 21.05
N LEU A 10 -11.71 -4.87 21.92
CA LEU A 10 -11.07 -3.75 22.61
C LEU A 10 -10.22 -2.92 21.66
N VAL A 11 -9.50 -3.59 20.75
CA VAL A 11 -8.67 -2.92 19.75
C VAL A 11 -9.55 -2.26 18.68
N ARG A 12 -10.68 -2.88 18.32
CA ARG A 12 -11.64 -2.32 17.35
C ARG A 12 -12.26 -1.00 17.81
N LEU A 13 -12.30 -0.73 19.12
CA LEU A 13 -12.76 0.56 19.64
C LEU A 13 -11.75 1.69 19.41
N LEU A 14 -10.47 1.35 19.28
CA LEU A 14 -9.37 2.31 19.18
C LEU A 14 -8.88 2.52 17.75
N VAL A 15 -9.23 1.61 16.84
CA VAL A 15 -8.71 1.59 15.46
C VAL A 15 -9.87 1.58 14.48
N ASP A 16 -9.88 2.55 13.57
CA ASP A 16 -10.87 2.60 12.49
C ASP A 16 -10.66 1.43 11.51
N PRO A 17 -11.76 0.86 10.97
CA PRO A 17 -11.69 -0.22 10.00
C PRO A 17 -11.04 0.23 8.68
N ILE A 18 -10.41 -0.70 7.98
CA ILE A 18 -9.81 -0.46 6.66
C ILE A 18 -10.80 -0.94 5.59
N ALA A 19 -11.02 -0.11 4.55
CA ALA A 19 -11.86 -0.47 3.42
C ALA A 19 -11.01 -0.77 2.17
N LEU A 20 -11.27 -1.91 1.54
CA LEU A 20 -10.66 -2.34 0.29
C LEU A 20 -11.70 -2.51 -0.80
N LEU A 21 -11.42 -1.99 -1.99
CA LEU A 21 -12.10 -2.41 -3.21
C LEU A 21 -11.20 -3.37 -3.97
N TYR A 22 -11.76 -4.51 -4.37
CA TYR A 22 -11.03 -5.59 -5.00
C TYR A 22 -11.77 -6.06 -6.24
N ASP A 23 -11.02 -6.35 -7.30
CA ASP A 23 -11.52 -7.06 -8.46
C ASP A 23 -11.34 -8.57 -8.25
N ILE A 24 -12.45 -9.29 -8.10
CA ILE A 24 -12.45 -10.74 -7.87
C ILE A 24 -11.93 -11.53 -9.06
N GLN A 25 -12.00 -10.99 -10.28
CA GLN A 25 -11.58 -11.71 -11.48
C GLN A 25 -10.06 -11.67 -11.63
N THR A 26 -9.45 -10.50 -11.40
CA THR A 26 -8.01 -10.30 -11.57
C THR A 26 -7.22 -10.48 -10.29
N GLY A 27 -7.89 -10.50 -9.15
CA GLY A 27 -7.25 -10.61 -7.85
C GLY A 27 -6.53 -9.34 -7.40
N ARG A 28 -6.94 -8.16 -7.89
CA ARG A 28 -6.23 -6.89 -7.67
C ARG A 28 -7.01 -5.94 -6.77
N ILE A 29 -6.29 -5.22 -5.90
CA ILE A 29 -6.85 -4.12 -5.14
C ILE A 29 -7.00 -2.91 -6.08
N LEU A 30 -8.21 -2.37 -6.15
CA LEU A 30 -8.56 -1.17 -6.92
C LEU A 30 -8.52 0.09 -6.04
N LYS A 31 -8.81 -0.06 -4.75
CA LYS A 31 -8.83 1.05 -3.79
C LYS A 31 -8.48 0.59 -2.38
N TYR A 32 -7.73 1.42 -1.67
CA TYR A 32 -7.48 1.33 -0.23
C TYR A 32 -7.94 2.61 0.48
N GLU A 33 -8.62 2.46 1.62
CA GLU A 33 -8.99 3.57 2.50
C GLU A 33 -8.73 3.18 3.97
N GLY A 34 -7.91 3.95 4.69
CA GLY A 34 -7.53 3.62 6.08
C GLY A 34 -6.60 4.63 6.74
N VAL A 35 -6.43 4.53 8.06
CA VAL A 35 -5.61 5.45 8.88
C VAL A 35 -4.12 5.27 8.58
N THR A 36 -3.38 6.38 8.53
CA THR A 36 -1.93 6.41 8.35
C THR A 36 -1.21 6.66 9.66
N ASN A 37 0.11 6.41 9.70
CA ASN A 37 0.96 6.84 10.82
C ASN A 37 1.40 8.32 10.71
N VAL A 38 0.78 9.11 9.84
CA VAL A 38 1.08 10.55 9.69
C VAL A 38 0.04 11.33 10.46
N ALA A 39 0.49 12.09 11.46
CA ALA A 39 -0.36 12.96 12.26
C ALA A 39 -0.41 14.39 11.71
N ASP A 40 -1.54 15.05 11.89
CA ASP A 40 -1.70 16.49 11.68
C ASP A 40 -1.15 17.30 12.87
N GLY A 41 -1.25 18.63 12.79
CA GLY A 41 -0.81 19.53 13.86
C GLY A 41 -1.58 19.39 15.18
N SER A 42 -2.68 18.65 15.21
CA SER A 42 -3.47 18.33 16.42
C SER A 42 -3.15 16.94 16.99
N GLY A 43 -2.27 16.17 16.34
CA GLY A 43 -1.94 14.80 16.74
C GLY A 43 -2.92 13.74 16.21
N LYS A 44 -3.87 14.12 15.34
CA LYS A 44 -4.79 13.17 14.71
C LYS A 44 -4.18 12.62 13.44
N ASN A 45 -4.28 11.31 13.23
CA ASN A 45 -3.78 10.67 12.03
C ASN A 45 -4.63 11.00 10.80
N PHE A 46 -3.97 11.23 9.67
CA PHE A 46 -4.65 11.37 8.36
C PHE A 46 -5.20 10.02 7.90
N VAL A 47 -6.31 10.08 7.16
CA VAL A 47 -6.87 8.93 6.44
C VAL A 47 -6.34 8.93 5.01
N ALA A 48 -5.64 7.87 4.62
CA ALA A 48 -5.22 7.67 3.24
C ALA A 48 -6.38 7.16 2.39
N ARG A 49 -6.48 7.67 1.17
CA ARG A 49 -7.33 7.14 0.11
C ARG A 49 -6.47 6.92 -1.13
N ILE A 50 -6.16 5.66 -1.43
CA ILE A 50 -5.31 5.27 -2.55
C ILE A 50 -6.20 4.65 -3.62
N LEU A 51 -6.15 5.20 -4.83
CA LEU A 51 -6.79 4.65 -6.03
C LEU A 51 -5.71 4.05 -6.92
N PHE A 52 -5.84 2.76 -7.24
CA PHE A 52 -4.92 2.10 -8.13
C PHE A 52 -5.42 2.22 -9.57
N PRO A 53 -4.59 2.70 -10.51
CA PRO A 53 -4.98 2.74 -11.90
C PRO A 53 -5.11 1.30 -12.45
N GLU A 54 -6.15 1.04 -13.25
CA GLU A 54 -6.37 -0.27 -13.89
C GLU A 54 -5.18 -0.75 -14.73
N HIS A 55 -4.30 0.15 -15.15
CA HIS A 55 -3.19 -0.11 -16.06
C HIS A 55 -1.83 0.15 -15.42
N TYR A 56 -1.63 -0.18 -14.13
CA TYR A 56 -0.27 -0.23 -13.59
C TYR A 56 0.50 -1.31 -14.34
N ALA A 57 1.28 -0.87 -15.32
CA ALA A 57 1.92 -1.71 -16.30
C ALA A 57 2.91 -2.68 -15.60
N PRO A 58 3.06 -3.92 -16.11
CA PRO A 58 4.08 -4.87 -15.64
C PRO A 58 5.52 -4.31 -15.67
N SER A 59 5.76 -3.17 -16.31
CA SER A 59 7.08 -2.55 -16.49
C SER A 59 7.73 -2.07 -15.19
N LEU A 60 6.96 -1.82 -14.12
CA LEU A 60 7.53 -1.38 -12.83
C LEU A 60 8.04 -2.55 -11.97
N ALA A 61 7.72 -3.80 -12.32
CA ALA A 61 8.31 -4.97 -11.68
C ALA A 61 9.77 -5.25 -12.14
N GLY A 62 10.21 -4.64 -13.25
CA GLY A 62 11.57 -4.80 -13.79
C GLY A 62 12.59 -3.76 -13.33
N ALA A 63 12.15 -2.60 -12.81
CA ALA A 63 13.03 -1.44 -12.61
C ALA A 63 13.90 -1.48 -11.34
N HIS A 64 13.72 -2.47 -10.46
CA HIS A 64 14.48 -2.59 -9.21
C HIS A 64 15.60 -3.64 -9.23
N ARG A 65 15.80 -4.39 -10.32
CA ARG A 65 16.88 -5.40 -10.41
C ARG A 65 18.23 -4.86 -10.90
N ASP A 66 18.27 -3.69 -11.53
CA ASP A 66 19.47 -3.24 -12.25
C ASP A 66 20.33 -2.18 -11.50
N GLN A 67 20.05 -1.91 -10.21
CA GLN A 67 20.84 -0.97 -9.40
C GLN A 67 21.77 -1.63 -8.37
N ALA A 68 21.97 -2.95 -8.42
CA ALA A 68 23.12 -3.59 -7.77
C ALA A 68 24.32 -3.47 -8.71
N GLY A 69 25.13 -2.43 -8.51
CA GLY A 69 26.26 -2.07 -9.36
C GLY A 69 27.22 -3.23 -9.67
N ARG A 70 27.70 -3.28 -10.92
CA ARG A 70 28.85 -4.11 -11.30
C ARG A 70 30.05 -3.75 -10.42
N PRO A 71 30.84 -4.73 -9.93
CA PRO A 71 32.15 -4.43 -9.37
C PRO A 71 33.05 -3.85 -10.48
N PRO A 72 33.94 -2.89 -10.16
CA PRO A 72 34.81 -2.28 -11.16
C PRO A 72 35.79 -3.33 -11.71
N GLU A 73 35.78 -3.52 -13.03
CA GLU A 73 36.81 -4.28 -13.74
C GLU A 73 38.18 -3.59 -13.54
N GLN A 74 39.17 -4.37 -13.14
CA GLN A 74 40.56 -3.92 -13.03
C GLN A 74 41.10 -3.59 -14.42
N VAL A 75 41.69 -2.41 -14.55
CA VAL A 75 42.37 -1.94 -15.76
C VAL A 75 43.78 -2.50 -15.75
N ASP A 76 44.12 -3.29 -16.77
CA ASP A 76 45.50 -3.71 -17.10
C ASP A 76 46.37 -2.53 -17.57
#